data_AF-A0AA39TI22-F1
#
_entry.id   AF-A0AA39TI22-F1
#
_cell.length_a   1.000
_cell.length_b   1.000
_cell.length_c   1.000
_cell.angle_alpha   90.00
_cell.angle_beta   90.00
_cell.angle_gamma   90.00
#
_symmetry.space_group_name_H-M   'P 1'
#
loop_
_entity.id
_entity.type
_entity.pdbx_description
1 polymer ?
#
loop_
_entity_poly.entity_id
_entity_poly.type
_entity_poly.pdbx_seq_one_letter_code
_entity_poly.pdbx_strand_id
1 'polypeptide(L)'
;MGKFYDEIPGYVTAMIKKQHMFWVATAPLSADGHVNISSKGVEGTFHIIDSHTVWYEDLSGSGVETISHLRENGRITILFNAFEGPPSIVRLFGRGRIYEFGTSEYNAFILPETRHPGSRAIIMIDVHKVGTSCGYAVPFYEFKSHRTRLLEIAAKFELADIEAEEVDNAAICQPPRPNDGLKQYWIQHNVQSIDGLPGMAFGQHSTDKFQTRGKVYKKDDESVSMKGFLEQLDMRFILGFSLGVTATAASSFLFYRLLSSRITMGKFYDEIPGYVMAMIKKQHMFWVATAPLSAEGHVNVSSKGVEGTFHIIDSHTVWYEDLSGSGVETISHLRENGRITILFNAFEGPPSIVRLFGRGKFYEFGTPEYNALIRPETRHPGSRAVIMIEVHKVGTSCGYAVPFYEFKSHRTRLLEFAAKRELADIEAEEADRSVCEPPRVDNGLKQYWVENNTQSIDGLPGMASGQHSTDKFRTRGKVYRKDDESVSMKGFLEQLDMRFVLGFTLGVAATAASNFLFYRR
;
A
#
# COMPACT_ATOMS: atom_id res chain seq x y z
N MET A 1 1.02 -15.77 15.06
CA MET A 1 -0.21 -15.52 14.27
C MET A 1 -0.64 -14.06 14.31
N GLY A 2 -1.16 -13.57 13.18
CA GLY A 2 -1.99 -12.35 13.16
C GLY A 2 -3.30 -12.64 13.89
N LYS A 3 -3.96 -11.60 14.41
CA LYS A 3 -5.25 -11.76 15.08
C LYS A 3 -6.36 -11.48 14.09
N PHE A 4 -7.35 -12.37 14.07
CA PHE A 4 -8.56 -12.23 13.26
C PHE A 4 -9.76 -11.90 14.15
N TYR A 5 -10.65 -11.08 13.62
CA TYR A 5 -11.90 -10.68 14.25
C TYR A 5 -13.01 -10.74 13.21
N ASP A 6 -14.24 -10.99 13.63
CA ASP A 6 -15.39 -11.02 12.72
C ASP A 6 -15.97 -9.61 12.51
N GLU A 7 -15.67 -8.66 13.39
CA GLU A 7 -16.04 -7.25 13.31
C GLU A 7 -14.82 -6.34 13.54
N ILE A 8 -14.93 -5.06 13.18
CA ILE A 8 -13.90 -4.03 13.38
C ILE A 8 -13.83 -3.65 14.87
N PRO A 9 -12.77 -4.05 15.59
CA PRO A 9 -12.64 -3.69 17.00
C PRO A 9 -12.44 -2.17 17.17
N GLY A 10 -12.91 -1.59 18.27
CA GLY A 10 -12.82 -0.15 18.52
C GLY A 10 -11.39 0.42 18.45
N TYR A 11 -10.37 -0.36 18.86
CA TYR A 11 -8.97 0.07 18.74
C TYR A 11 -8.48 0.10 17.28
N VAL A 12 -9.03 -0.74 16.40
CA VAL A 12 -8.76 -0.74 14.96
C VAL A 12 -9.41 0.48 14.32
N THR A 13 -10.66 0.81 14.68
CA THR A 13 -11.32 2.05 14.27
C THR A 13 -10.49 3.29 14.63
N ALA A 14 -9.95 3.34 15.84
CA ALA A 14 -9.07 4.42 16.28
C ALA A 14 -7.75 4.48 15.49
N MET A 15 -7.19 3.33 15.08
CA MET A 15 -6.00 3.28 14.23
C MET A 15 -6.27 3.75 12.81
N ILE A 16 -7.37 3.29 12.20
CA ILE A 16 -7.79 3.64 10.83
C ILE A 16 -7.98 5.16 10.70
N LYS A 17 -8.63 5.80 11.69
CA LYS A 17 -8.87 7.26 11.70
C LYS A 17 -7.59 8.10 11.68
N LYS A 18 -6.43 7.53 12.03
CA LYS A 18 -5.13 8.21 11.98
C LYS A 18 -4.41 8.07 10.64
N GLN A 19 -4.94 7.26 9.72
CA GLN A 19 -4.28 6.99 8.45
C GLN A 19 -4.67 8.02 7.40
N HIS A 20 -3.68 8.51 6.66
CA HIS A 20 -3.89 9.45 5.55
C HIS A 20 -4.09 8.75 4.20
N MET A 21 -3.90 7.44 4.15
CA MET A 21 -4.08 6.65 2.95
C MET A 21 -4.35 5.17 3.27
N PHE A 22 -4.88 4.46 2.28
CA PHE A 22 -5.15 3.03 2.32
C PHE A 22 -4.93 2.39 0.95
N TRP A 23 -4.86 1.06 0.91
CA TRP A 23 -4.79 0.30 -0.35
C TRP A 23 -6.01 -0.57 -0.51
N VAL A 24 -6.52 -0.64 -1.73
CA VAL A 24 -7.65 -1.45 -2.13
C VAL A 24 -7.14 -2.56 -3.03
N ALA A 25 -7.43 -3.81 -2.69
CA ALA A 25 -7.17 -4.95 -3.55
C ALA A 25 -8.45 -5.68 -3.93
N THR A 26 -8.59 -5.99 -5.22
CA THR A 26 -9.71 -6.73 -5.80
C THR A 26 -9.16 -7.65 -6.88
N ALA A 27 -9.86 -8.74 -7.22
CA ALA A 27 -9.41 -9.63 -8.29
C ALA A 27 -10.60 -10.26 -9.02
N PRO A 28 -10.49 -10.47 -10.35
CA PRO A 28 -11.47 -11.23 -11.08
C PRO A 28 -11.33 -12.73 -10.76
N LEU A 29 -12.34 -13.52 -11.11
CA LEU A 29 -12.33 -14.98 -10.90
C LEU A 29 -11.46 -15.71 -11.93
N SER A 30 -11.29 -15.13 -13.12
CA SER A 30 -10.44 -15.71 -14.16
C SER A 30 -8.99 -15.89 -13.68
N ALA A 31 -8.44 -17.08 -13.93
CA ALA A 31 -7.03 -17.39 -13.69
C ALA A 31 -6.08 -16.56 -14.57
N ASP A 32 -6.59 -16.00 -15.66
CA ASP A 32 -5.84 -15.09 -16.53
C ASP A 32 -6.01 -13.62 -16.19
N GLY A 33 -7.04 -13.28 -15.42
CA GLY A 33 -7.32 -11.90 -15.05
C GLY A 33 -6.31 -11.33 -14.05
N HIS A 34 -6.21 -10.00 -14.01
CA HIS A 34 -5.20 -9.29 -13.25
C HIS A 34 -5.69 -9.00 -11.83
N VAL A 35 -4.90 -9.37 -10.82
CA VAL A 35 -5.14 -8.95 -9.44
C VAL A 35 -4.88 -7.44 -9.36
N ASN A 36 -5.87 -6.67 -8.97
CA ASN A 36 -5.75 -5.23 -8.82
C ASN A 36 -5.31 -4.87 -7.41
N ILE A 37 -4.44 -3.88 -7.30
CA ILE A 37 -4.12 -3.16 -6.07
C ILE A 37 -3.97 -1.68 -6.38
N SER A 38 -4.59 -0.83 -5.57
CA SER A 38 -4.60 0.62 -5.79
C SER A 38 -4.51 1.38 -4.47
N SER A 39 -3.64 2.40 -4.41
CA SER A 39 -3.56 3.33 -3.28
C SER A 39 -4.62 4.44 -3.39
N LYS A 40 -5.22 4.80 -2.26
CA LYS A 40 -6.19 5.90 -2.11
C LYS A 40 -5.72 6.80 -0.97
N GLY A 41 -5.65 8.12 -1.18
CA GLY A 41 -5.05 9.03 -0.19
C GLY A 41 -5.51 10.48 -0.27
N VAL A 42 -6.67 10.73 -0.90
CA VAL A 42 -7.36 12.02 -0.74
C VAL A 42 -8.00 12.03 0.64
N GLU A 43 -7.78 13.11 1.39
CA GLU A 43 -8.32 13.30 2.74
C GLU A 43 -9.85 13.19 2.75
N GLY A 44 -10.40 12.65 3.83
CA GLY A 44 -11.85 12.61 4.03
C GLY A 44 -12.62 11.69 3.07
N THR A 45 -11.95 10.73 2.42
CA THR A 45 -12.60 9.79 1.47
C THR A 45 -12.94 8.43 2.06
N PHE A 46 -12.45 8.05 3.25
CA PHE A 46 -12.74 6.77 3.89
C PHE A 46 -13.61 6.97 5.13
N HIS A 47 -14.70 6.22 5.23
CA HIS A 47 -15.72 6.38 6.26
C HIS A 47 -16.08 5.04 6.89
N ILE A 48 -16.26 5.04 8.20
CA ILE A 48 -16.71 3.89 8.99
C ILE A 48 -18.15 4.19 9.44
N ILE A 49 -19.10 3.35 9.07
CA ILE A 49 -20.50 3.46 9.50
C ILE A 49 -20.67 2.79 10.87
N ASP A 50 -20.25 1.53 10.97
CA ASP A 50 -20.32 0.71 12.17
C ASP A 50 -19.18 -0.34 12.19
N SER A 51 -19.27 -1.37 13.05
CA SER A 51 -18.24 -2.40 13.17
C SER A 51 -18.18 -3.39 12.00
N HIS A 52 -19.14 -3.35 11.07
CA HIS A 52 -19.21 -4.23 9.90
C HIS A 52 -19.33 -3.49 8.58
N THR A 53 -19.58 -2.19 8.57
CA THR A 53 -19.79 -1.45 7.33
C THR A 53 -18.88 -0.24 7.24
N VAL A 54 -18.13 -0.18 6.13
CA VAL A 54 -17.29 0.96 5.76
C VAL A 54 -17.60 1.35 4.32
N TRP A 55 -17.26 2.57 3.93
CA TRP A 55 -17.28 2.95 2.53
C TRP A 55 -16.14 3.90 2.21
N TYR A 56 -15.80 3.99 0.94
CA TYR A 56 -14.94 5.06 0.48
C TYR A 56 -15.46 5.73 -0.80
N GLU A 57 -15.18 7.03 -0.90
CA GLU A 57 -15.44 7.83 -2.09
C GLU A 57 -14.42 7.49 -3.18
N ASP A 58 -14.86 6.80 -4.23
CA ASP A 58 -14.00 6.49 -5.37
C ASP A 58 -13.93 7.70 -6.29
N LEU A 59 -12.75 8.34 -6.29
CA LEU A 59 -12.44 9.45 -7.17
C LEU A 59 -11.92 8.95 -8.52
N SER A 60 -12.21 9.73 -9.55
CA SER A 60 -11.89 9.46 -10.94
C SER A 60 -10.39 9.30 -11.16
N GLY A 61 -10.03 8.20 -11.81
CA GLY A 61 -8.68 7.92 -12.25
C GLY A 61 -8.69 7.09 -13.53
N SER A 62 -7.51 6.73 -14.02
CA SER A 62 -7.35 6.05 -15.31
C SER A 62 -7.83 4.60 -15.33
N GLY A 63 -8.18 4.00 -14.19
CA GLY A 63 -8.61 2.60 -14.06
C GLY A 63 -10.00 2.47 -13.42
N VAL A 64 -10.63 1.32 -13.62
CA VAL A 64 -11.96 0.96 -13.11
C VAL A 64 -12.05 -0.50 -12.61
N GLU A 65 -10.91 -1.07 -12.29
CA GLU A 65 -10.73 -2.49 -11.92
C GLU A 65 -11.52 -2.83 -10.67
N THR A 66 -11.52 -1.96 -9.65
CA THR A 66 -12.31 -2.18 -8.43
C THR A 66 -13.80 -2.31 -8.74
N ILE A 67 -14.39 -1.36 -9.47
CA ILE A 67 -15.82 -1.43 -9.84
C ILE A 67 -16.09 -2.71 -10.64
N SER A 68 -15.22 -3.03 -11.60
CA SER A 68 -15.42 -4.19 -12.49
C SER A 68 -15.35 -5.52 -11.74
N HIS A 69 -14.38 -5.70 -10.84
CA HIS A 69 -14.25 -6.91 -10.03
C HIS A 69 -15.39 -7.03 -9.01
N LEU A 70 -15.84 -5.90 -8.45
CA LEU A 70 -16.97 -5.89 -7.54
C LEU A 70 -18.28 -6.26 -8.24
N ARG A 71 -18.49 -5.83 -9.48
CA ARG A 71 -19.64 -6.26 -10.31
C ARG A 71 -19.61 -7.76 -10.60
N GLU A 72 -18.43 -8.33 -10.83
CA GLU A 72 -18.29 -9.76 -11.11
C GLU A 72 -18.49 -10.62 -9.86
N ASN A 73 -17.83 -10.28 -8.75
CA ASN A 73 -17.74 -11.19 -7.60
C ASN A 73 -17.73 -10.49 -6.22
N GLY A 74 -17.72 -9.16 -6.17
CA GLY A 74 -17.81 -8.41 -4.91
C GLY A 74 -16.59 -8.48 -3.98
N ARG A 75 -15.53 -9.24 -4.28
CA ARG A 75 -14.40 -9.41 -3.34
C ARG A 75 -13.53 -8.17 -3.24
N ILE A 76 -13.28 -7.73 -2.02
CA ILE A 76 -12.43 -6.57 -1.74
C ILE A 76 -11.69 -6.72 -0.41
N THR A 77 -10.44 -6.24 -0.40
CA THR A 77 -9.64 -6.10 0.80
C THR A 77 -9.09 -4.69 0.90
N ILE A 78 -9.30 -4.05 2.05
CA ILE A 78 -8.69 -2.75 2.38
C ILE A 78 -7.50 -2.97 3.31
N LEU A 79 -6.35 -2.42 2.96
CA LEU A 79 -5.14 -2.45 3.78
C LEU A 79 -4.85 -1.07 4.36
N PHE A 80 -4.50 -1.04 5.65
CA PHE A 80 -3.92 0.09 6.33
C PHE A 80 -2.55 -0.28 6.90
N ASN A 81 -1.58 0.63 6.81
CA ASN A 81 -0.23 0.47 7.33
C ASN A 81 0.09 1.59 8.32
N ALA A 82 0.57 1.26 9.51
CA ALA A 82 1.11 2.25 10.44
C ALA A 82 2.54 2.66 10.04
N PHE A 83 2.64 3.79 9.33
CA PHE A 83 3.90 4.45 8.99
C PHE A 83 4.51 5.23 10.16
N GLU A 84 3.66 5.70 11.06
CA GLU A 84 4.05 6.34 12.30
C GLU A 84 3.63 5.47 13.48
N GLY A 85 4.32 5.63 14.60
CA GLY A 85 3.96 4.97 15.84
C GLY A 85 4.36 3.49 15.90
N PRO A 86 3.74 2.74 16.82
CA PRO A 86 3.91 1.30 16.91
C PRO A 86 3.54 0.62 15.59
N PRO A 87 4.32 -0.39 15.16
CA PRO A 87 4.08 -1.07 13.90
C PRO A 87 2.75 -1.83 13.93
N SER A 88 1.97 -1.68 12.86
CA SER A 88 0.67 -2.34 12.71
C SER A 88 0.27 -2.39 11.24
N ILE A 89 -0.34 -3.51 10.85
CA ILE A 89 -1.03 -3.68 9.58
C ILE A 89 -2.45 -4.14 9.89
N VAL A 90 -3.44 -3.50 9.25
CA VAL A 90 -4.85 -3.89 9.34
C VAL A 90 -5.36 -4.21 7.95
N ARG A 91 -6.08 -5.33 7.83
CA ARG A 91 -6.84 -5.72 6.64
C ARG A 91 -8.31 -5.81 6.98
N LEU A 92 -9.15 -5.15 6.20
CA LEU A 92 -10.59 -5.34 6.20
C LEU A 92 -10.95 -6.18 5.00
N PHE A 93 -11.41 -7.40 5.23
CA PHE A 93 -11.91 -8.29 4.21
C PHE A 93 -13.43 -8.13 4.13
N GLY A 94 -13.96 -7.94 2.92
CA GLY A 94 -15.38 -7.68 2.76
C GLY A 94 -15.94 -7.99 1.38
N ARG A 95 -17.24 -7.71 1.25
CA ARG A 95 -17.98 -7.68 -0.01
C ARG A 95 -18.34 -6.23 -0.36
N GLY A 96 -17.96 -5.81 -1.56
CA GLY A 96 -18.16 -4.44 -2.03
C GLY A 96 -19.39 -4.28 -2.92
N ARG A 97 -20.05 -3.11 -2.83
CA ARG A 97 -21.19 -2.68 -3.63
C ARG A 97 -20.94 -1.32 -4.30
N ILE A 98 -21.47 -1.24 -5.52
CA ILE A 98 -21.59 -0.15 -6.51
C ILE A 98 -22.65 0.94 -6.29
N TYR A 99 -22.36 2.13 -5.76
CA TYR A 99 -23.27 3.28 -5.95
C TYR A 99 -22.60 4.35 -6.81
N GLU A 100 -22.99 4.47 -8.08
CA GLU A 100 -22.38 5.42 -9.01
C GLU A 100 -22.99 6.83 -8.89
N PHE A 101 -22.22 7.84 -9.29
CA PHE A 101 -22.67 9.23 -9.33
C PHE A 101 -24.04 9.36 -10.02
N GLY A 102 -25.00 10.00 -9.34
CA GLY A 102 -26.36 10.20 -9.82
C GLY A 102 -27.38 9.13 -9.45
N THR A 103 -26.98 8.03 -8.81
CA THR A 103 -27.98 7.12 -8.22
C THR A 103 -28.51 7.71 -6.91
N SER A 104 -29.73 7.30 -6.52
CA SER A 104 -30.34 7.71 -5.24
C SER A 104 -29.46 7.36 -4.04
N GLU A 105 -28.81 6.20 -4.09
CA GLU A 105 -27.92 5.71 -3.04
C GLU A 105 -26.66 6.56 -2.94
N TYR A 106 -26.07 6.96 -4.07
CA TYR A 106 -24.93 7.87 -4.06
C TYR A 106 -25.29 9.21 -3.43
N ASN A 107 -26.41 9.79 -3.86
CA ASN A 107 -26.89 11.10 -3.39
C ASN A 107 -27.34 11.09 -1.92
N ALA A 108 -27.70 9.93 -1.37
CA ALA A 108 -28.05 9.78 0.04
C ALA A 108 -26.83 9.84 0.98
N PHE A 109 -25.64 9.49 0.49
CA PHE A 109 -24.41 9.43 1.30
C PHE A 109 -23.48 10.62 1.04
N ILE A 110 -23.39 11.11 -0.20
CA ILE A 110 -22.54 12.25 -0.55
C ILE A 110 -23.42 13.41 -1.03
N LEU A 111 -23.52 14.43 -0.18
CA LEU A 111 -24.23 15.66 -0.53
C LEU A 111 -23.39 16.50 -1.51
N PRO A 112 -24.02 17.23 -2.45
CA PRO A 112 -23.31 18.03 -3.46
C PRO A 112 -22.24 18.98 -2.90
N GLU A 113 -22.52 19.60 -1.75
CA GLU A 113 -21.64 20.55 -1.06
C GLU A 113 -20.35 19.89 -0.54
N THR A 114 -20.46 18.65 -0.04
CA THR A 114 -19.34 17.88 0.52
C THR A 114 -18.61 17.01 -0.50
N ARG A 115 -19.18 16.83 -1.70
CA ARG A 115 -18.60 15.98 -2.75
C ARG A 115 -17.25 16.52 -3.22
N HIS A 116 -16.27 15.61 -3.33
CA HIS A 116 -15.00 15.93 -3.96
C HIS A 116 -15.14 15.96 -5.49
N PRO A 117 -14.47 16.90 -6.19
CA PRO A 117 -14.35 16.84 -7.64
C PRO A 117 -13.82 15.48 -8.09
N GLY A 118 -14.39 14.94 -9.16
CA GLY A 118 -14.02 13.62 -9.67
C GLY A 118 -14.68 12.46 -8.94
N SER A 119 -15.49 12.69 -7.91
CA SER A 119 -16.23 11.63 -7.25
C SER A 119 -17.18 10.94 -8.23
N ARG A 120 -16.90 9.65 -8.50
CA ARG A 120 -17.61 8.87 -9.52
C ARG A 120 -18.46 7.75 -8.94
N ALA A 121 -18.12 7.29 -7.74
CA ALA A 121 -18.87 6.25 -7.05
C ALA A 121 -18.58 6.22 -5.54
N ILE A 122 -19.50 5.63 -4.79
CA ILE A 122 -19.27 5.12 -3.44
C ILE A 122 -19.04 3.62 -3.54
N ILE A 123 -17.95 3.17 -2.93
CA ILE A 123 -17.68 1.75 -2.75
C ILE A 123 -18.06 1.39 -1.32
N MET A 124 -19.28 0.86 -1.16
CA MET A 124 -19.79 0.38 0.12
C MET A 124 -19.24 -1.02 0.38
N ILE A 125 -18.75 -1.31 1.58
CA ILE A 125 -18.08 -2.56 1.91
C ILE A 125 -18.67 -3.15 3.18
N ASP A 126 -19.24 -4.34 3.05
CA ASP A 126 -19.67 -5.19 4.16
C ASP A 126 -18.47 -6.03 4.60
N VAL A 127 -17.86 -5.65 5.73
CA VAL A 127 -16.68 -6.28 6.33
C VAL A 127 -17.12 -7.51 7.12
N HIS A 128 -16.67 -8.68 6.67
CA HIS A 128 -16.94 -9.96 7.33
C HIS A 128 -15.73 -10.51 8.09
N LYS A 129 -14.54 -9.93 7.90
CA LYS A 129 -13.34 -10.33 8.64
C LYS A 129 -12.31 -9.20 8.72
N VAL A 130 -11.65 -9.10 9.87
CA VAL A 130 -10.56 -8.14 10.10
C VAL A 130 -9.30 -8.91 10.48
N GLY A 131 -8.23 -8.71 9.71
CA GLY A 131 -6.91 -9.27 10.00
C GLY A 131 -5.96 -8.20 10.53
N THR A 132 -5.35 -8.43 11.69
CA THR A 132 -4.30 -7.56 12.23
C THR A 132 -2.96 -8.29 12.29
N SER A 133 -1.90 -7.65 11.81
CA SER A 133 -0.53 -8.20 11.88
C SER A 133 0.48 -7.16 12.34
N CYS A 134 1.64 -7.64 12.77
CA CYS A 134 2.60 -6.85 13.55
C CYS A 134 3.26 -5.69 12.81
N GLY A 135 3.27 -5.66 11.47
CA GLY A 135 3.83 -4.55 10.69
C GLY A 135 5.33 -4.29 10.87
N TYR A 136 6.10 -5.24 11.41
CA TYR A 136 7.51 -5.05 11.80
C TYR A 136 8.48 -4.74 10.64
N ALA A 137 8.05 -4.91 9.39
CA ALA A 137 8.81 -4.56 8.19
C ALA A 137 8.32 -3.28 7.49
N VAL A 138 7.26 -2.65 7.99
CA VAL A 138 6.77 -1.38 7.43
C VAL A 138 7.70 -0.27 7.91
N PRO A 139 8.39 0.49 7.04
CA PRO A 139 9.32 1.53 7.45
C PRO A 139 8.62 2.70 8.15
N PHE A 140 9.41 3.54 8.82
CA PHE A 140 8.94 4.81 9.34
C PHE A 140 8.89 5.86 8.23
N TYR A 141 7.73 6.48 8.09
CA TYR A 141 7.52 7.65 7.26
C TYR A 141 6.83 8.74 8.07
N GLU A 142 7.21 9.99 7.85
CA GLU A 142 6.52 11.16 8.42
C GLU A 142 5.56 11.74 7.38
N PHE A 143 4.28 11.86 7.72
CA PHE A 143 3.30 12.54 6.87
C PHE A 143 3.62 14.02 6.75
N LYS A 144 3.53 14.56 5.53
CA LYS A 144 3.77 15.99 5.29
C LYS A 144 2.53 16.75 4.86
N SER A 145 1.85 16.26 3.83
CA SER A 145 0.62 16.86 3.32
C SER A 145 -0.05 15.97 2.29
N HIS A 146 -1.35 16.17 2.10
CA HIS A 146 -2.09 15.59 0.97
C HIS A 146 -1.75 16.31 -0.34
N ARG A 147 -1.77 15.57 -1.45
CA ARG A 147 -1.71 16.14 -2.79
C ARG A 147 -3.10 16.63 -3.22
N THR A 148 -3.18 17.83 -3.79
CA THR A 148 -4.41 18.44 -4.30
C THR A 148 -4.57 18.25 -5.80
N ARG A 149 -3.52 17.82 -6.50
CA ARG A 149 -3.47 17.75 -7.97
C ARG A 149 -4.61 16.94 -8.60
N LEU A 150 -5.06 15.87 -7.94
CA LEU A 150 -6.18 15.08 -8.46
C LEU A 150 -7.47 15.93 -8.48
N LEU A 151 -7.76 16.61 -7.37
CA LEU A 151 -8.95 17.45 -7.21
C LEU A 151 -8.90 18.65 -8.15
N GLU A 152 -7.72 19.26 -8.33
CA GLU A 152 -7.51 20.35 -9.31
C GLU A 152 -7.89 19.92 -10.74
N ILE A 153 -7.42 18.75 -11.18
CA ILE A 153 -7.67 18.26 -12.53
C ILE A 153 -9.13 17.89 -12.68
N ALA A 154 -9.69 17.15 -11.72
CA ALA A 154 -11.08 16.75 -11.78
C ALA A 154 -12.04 17.95 -11.78
N ALA A 155 -11.76 18.99 -10.99
CA ALA A 155 -12.56 20.22 -10.99
C ALA A 155 -12.55 20.94 -12.34
N LYS A 156 -11.45 20.87 -13.11
CA LYS A 156 -11.40 21.44 -14.47
C LYS A 156 -12.27 20.66 -15.46
N PHE A 157 -12.25 19.33 -15.37
CA PHE A 157 -13.09 18.48 -16.23
C PHE A 157 -14.57 18.71 -15.93
N GLU A 158 -14.93 18.82 -14.65
CA GLU A 158 -16.31 19.16 -14.27
C GLU A 158 -16.73 20.56 -14.67
N LEU A 159 -15.81 21.54 -14.66
CA LEU A 159 -16.10 22.90 -15.12
C LEU A 159 -16.49 22.91 -16.60
N ALA A 160 -15.82 22.11 -17.44
CA ALA A 160 -16.19 21.97 -18.84
C ALA A 160 -17.63 21.41 -18.99
N ASP A 161 -18.00 20.41 -18.20
CA ASP A 161 -19.38 19.88 -18.20
C ASP A 161 -20.39 20.96 -17.76
N ILE A 162 -20.10 21.73 -16.70
CA ILE A 162 -20.96 22.82 -16.21
C ILE A 162 -21.16 23.90 -17.27
N GLU A 163 -20.07 24.35 -17.92
CA GLU A 163 -20.13 25.37 -18.96
C GLU A 163 -20.93 24.90 -20.18
N ALA A 164 -20.80 23.63 -20.57
CA ALA A 164 -21.59 23.05 -21.64
C ALA A 164 -23.09 22.97 -21.28
N GLU A 165 -23.41 22.60 -20.04
CA GLU A 165 -24.79 22.55 -19.52
C GLU A 165 -25.47 23.93 -19.42
N GLU A 166 -24.73 25.02 -19.26
CA GLU A 166 -25.27 26.39 -19.19
C GLU A 166 -25.54 27.02 -20.56
N VAL A 167 -24.73 26.67 -21.56
CA VAL A 167 -24.94 27.10 -22.95
C VAL A 167 -26.18 26.41 -23.53
N ASP A 168 -26.40 25.14 -23.16
CA ASP A 168 -27.48 24.31 -23.67
C ASP A 168 -28.73 24.40 -22.78
N ASN A 169 -29.46 25.52 -22.88
CA ASN A 169 -30.66 25.84 -22.07
C ASN A 169 -31.90 24.95 -22.36
N ALA A 170 -31.76 23.85 -23.11
CA ALA A 170 -32.89 23.00 -23.51
C ALA A 170 -33.09 21.81 -22.55
N ALA A 171 -34.34 21.37 -22.42
CA ALA A 171 -34.70 20.13 -21.72
C ALA A 171 -34.23 18.90 -22.53
N ILE A 172 -32.93 18.57 -22.47
CA ILE A 172 -32.34 17.46 -23.21
C ILE A 172 -32.43 16.18 -22.37
N CYS A 173 -32.79 15.07 -23.02
CA CYS A 173 -32.83 13.74 -22.40
C CYS A 173 -31.43 13.18 -22.03
N GLN A 174 -30.34 13.84 -22.42
CA GLN A 174 -28.95 13.48 -22.08
C GLN A 174 -28.12 14.75 -21.84
N PRO A 175 -27.18 14.74 -20.87
CA PRO A 175 -26.30 15.88 -20.62
C PRO A 175 -25.35 16.12 -21.80
N PRO A 176 -24.96 17.38 -22.08
CA PRO A 176 -23.93 17.69 -23.06
C PRO A 176 -22.60 17.02 -22.67
N ARG A 177 -21.79 16.68 -23.67
CA ARG A 177 -20.54 15.92 -23.50
C ARG A 177 -19.36 16.64 -24.15
N PRO A 178 -18.82 17.69 -23.50
CA PRO A 178 -17.59 18.30 -23.98
C PRO A 178 -16.45 17.28 -23.98
N ASN A 179 -15.52 17.39 -24.94
CA ASN A 179 -14.42 16.43 -25.08
C ASN A 179 -13.48 16.38 -23.86
N ASP A 180 -13.40 17.49 -23.14
CA ASP A 180 -12.65 17.69 -21.90
C ASP A 180 -13.53 17.58 -20.64
N GLY A 181 -14.79 17.16 -20.80
CA GLY A 181 -15.72 16.87 -19.71
C GLY A 181 -15.39 15.60 -18.93
N LEU A 182 -15.74 15.56 -17.65
CA LEU A 182 -15.56 14.41 -16.77
C LEU A 182 -16.47 13.25 -17.17
N LYS A 183 -17.73 13.52 -17.54
CA LYS A 183 -18.66 12.46 -17.98
C LYS A 183 -18.14 11.78 -19.25
N GLN A 184 -17.59 12.56 -20.19
CA GLN A 184 -16.96 12.03 -21.40
C GLN A 184 -15.69 11.23 -21.09
N TYR A 185 -14.88 11.69 -20.14
CA TYR A 185 -13.71 10.94 -19.65
C TYR A 185 -14.10 9.55 -19.10
N TRP A 186 -15.19 9.46 -18.34
CA TRP A 186 -15.69 8.17 -17.83
C TRP A 186 -16.08 7.21 -18.94
N ILE A 187 -16.72 7.70 -20.01
CA ILE A 187 -17.06 6.87 -21.19
C ILE A 187 -15.79 6.30 -21.82
N GLN A 188 -14.75 7.12 -21.97
CA GLN A 188 -13.53 6.74 -22.67
C GLN A 188 -12.63 5.79 -21.86
N HIS A 189 -12.66 5.88 -20.52
CA HIS A 189 -11.64 5.25 -19.68
C HIS A 189 -12.18 4.39 -18.53
N ASN A 190 -13.46 4.45 -18.20
CA ASN A 190 -14.00 3.82 -17.00
C ASN A 190 -15.20 2.90 -17.26
N VAL A 191 -15.58 2.64 -18.51
CA VAL A 191 -16.65 1.67 -18.83
C VAL A 191 -16.17 0.22 -18.89
N GLN A 192 -14.85 -0.02 -18.93
CA GLN A 192 -14.27 -1.36 -19.04
C GLN A 192 -12.91 -1.44 -18.32
N SER A 193 -12.65 -2.57 -17.65
CA SER A 193 -11.35 -2.86 -17.04
C SER A 193 -10.29 -3.28 -18.07
N ILE A 194 -9.04 -3.41 -17.61
CA ILE A 194 -7.94 -3.96 -18.42
C ILE A 194 -8.16 -5.40 -18.89
N ASP A 195 -9.02 -6.14 -18.18
CA ASP A 195 -9.41 -7.52 -18.48
C ASP A 195 -10.67 -7.60 -19.34
N GLY A 196 -11.20 -6.46 -19.79
CA GLY A 196 -12.41 -6.42 -20.59
C GLY A 196 -13.71 -6.53 -19.78
N LEU A 197 -13.65 -6.52 -18.45
CA LEU A 197 -14.84 -6.63 -17.59
C LEU A 197 -15.63 -5.31 -17.55
N PRO A 198 -16.98 -5.36 -17.45
CA PRO A 198 -17.80 -4.15 -17.36
C PRO A 198 -17.46 -3.28 -16.14
N GLY A 199 -17.21 -1.99 -16.37
CA GLY A 199 -16.90 -0.99 -15.36
C GLY A 199 -18.10 -0.14 -14.97
N MET A 200 -17.96 1.19 -15.05
CA MET A 200 -19.06 2.13 -14.80
C MET A 200 -20.18 1.96 -15.83
N ALA A 201 -21.42 1.94 -15.35
CA ALA A 201 -22.61 1.73 -16.20
C ALA A 201 -23.59 2.90 -16.16
N PHE A 202 -23.53 3.75 -15.14
CA PHE A 202 -24.55 4.77 -14.87
C PHE A 202 -23.98 6.18 -14.81
N GLY A 203 -22.87 6.40 -14.07
CA GLY A 203 -22.40 7.75 -13.74
C GLY A 203 -22.13 8.64 -14.95
N GLN A 204 -21.63 8.05 -16.04
CA GLN A 204 -21.40 8.74 -17.32
C GLN A 204 -22.66 9.24 -18.04
N HIS A 205 -23.82 8.70 -17.68
CA HIS A 205 -25.13 9.06 -18.25
C HIS A 205 -25.99 9.86 -17.28
N SER A 206 -25.50 10.12 -16.07
CA SER A 206 -26.21 10.86 -15.04
C SER A 206 -26.60 12.27 -15.49
N THR A 207 -27.85 12.65 -15.23
CA THR A 207 -28.37 14.00 -15.40
C THR A 207 -28.03 14.92 -14.24
N ASP A 208 -27.43 14.41 -13.17
CA ASP A 208 -27.01 15.21 -12.03
C ASP A 208 -25.89 16.18 -12.46
N LYS A 209 -26.00 17.40 -11.94
CA LYS A 209 -25.09 18.50 -12.28
C LYS A 209 -23.94 18.57 -11.30
N PHE A 210 -22.74 18.89 -11.80
CA PHE A 210 -21.60 19.15 -10.93
C PHE A 210 -21.73 20.53 -10.26
N GLN A 211 -21.28 20.62 -9.01
CA GLN A 211 -21.33 21.85 -8.19
C GLN A 211 -19.93 22.25 -7.68
N THR A 212 -18.93 22.22 -8.56
CA THR A 212 -17.52 22.50 -8.21
C THR A 212 -17.04 23.90 -8.56
N ARG A 213 -17.90 24.73 -9.17
CA ARG A 213 -17.59 26.13 -9.48
C ARG A 213 -17.15 26.88 -8.23
N GLY A 214 -16.04 27.61 -8.34
CA GLY A 214 -15.48 28.42 -7.25
C GLY A 214 -14.59 27.67 -6.25
N LYS A 215 -14.44 26.34 -6.34
CA LYS A 215 -13.46 25.61 -5.52
C LYS A 215 -12.05 25.89 -6.04
N VAL A 216 -11.20 26.50 -5.19
CA VAL A 216 -9.79 26.77 -5.49
C VAL A 216 -8.93 25.84 -4.65
N TYR A 217 -8.08 25.06 -5.29
CA TYR A 217 -7.13 24.17 -4.64
C TYR A 217 -5.75 24.82 -4.64
N LYS A 218 -5.06 24.75 -3.49
CA LYS A 218 -3.66 25.20 -3.39
C LYS A 218 -2.80 24.21 -4.16
N LYS A 219 -1.98 24.73 -5.07
CA LYS A 219 -1.01 23.92 -5.82
C LYS A 219 -0.08 23.17 -4.89
N ASP A 220 0.15 21.90 -5.22
CA ASP A 220 1.11 21.03 -4.52
C ASP A 220 2.50 21.68 -4.45
N ASP A 221 3.06 21.69 -3.24
CA ASP A 221 4.44 22.07 -3.01
C ASP A 221 5.32 20.81 -3.07
N GLU A 222 5.82 20.49 -4.26
CA GLU A 222 6.66 19.32 -4.48
C GLU A 222 8.02 19.39 -3.74
N SER A 223 8.39 20.55 -3.19
CA SER A 223 9.62 20.69 -2.38
C SER A 223 9.49 20.09 -0.98
N VAL A 224 8.26 19.84 -0.52
CA VAL A 224 7.94 19.41 0.85
C VAL A 224 8.53 18.04 1.22
N SER A 225 8.89 17.22 0.24
CA SER A 225 9.59 15.94 0.47
C SER A 225 11.01 15.88 -0.15
N MET A 226 11.52 16.97 -0.73
CA MET A 226 12.77 16.95 -1.52
C MET A 226 14.06 16.92 -0.69
N LYS A 227 14.00 17.02 0.65
CA LYS A 227 15.22 17.00 1.49
C LYS A 227 16.03 15.71 1.30
N GLY A 228 15.38 14.54 1.25
CA GLY A 228 16.06 13.27 0.97
C GLY A 228 16.60 13.16 -0.46
N PHE A 229 15.90 13.72 -1.45
CA PHE A 229 16.31 13.69 -2.85
C PHE A 229 17.56 14.53 -3.14
N LEU A 230 17.71 15.69 -2.49
CA LEU A 230 18.86 16.58 -2.67
C LEU A 230 20.14 16.03 -2.02
N GLU A 231 20.03 15.29 -0.92
CA GLU A 231 21.18 14.63 -0.27
C GLU A 231 21.69 13.40 -1.04
N GLN A 232 20.86 12.80 -1.90
CA GLN A 232 21.19 11.58 -2.66
C GLN A 232 21.68 11.83 -4.09
N LEU A 233 21.77 13.08 -4.53
CA LEU A 233 22.37 13.44 -5.81
C LEU A 233 23.90 13.36 -5.71
N ASP A 234 24.50 12.43 -6.46
CA ASP A 234 25.96 12.30 -6.58
C ASP A 234 26.58 13.64 -7.03
N MET A 235 27.50 14.17 -6.22
CA MET A 235 28.27 15.40 -6.48
C MET A 235 28.94 15.41 -7.88
N ARG A 236 29.20 14.24 -8.46
CA ARG A 236 29.76 14.12 -9.83
C ARG A 236 28.76 14.54 -10.92
N PHE A 237 27.46 14.40 -10.69
CA PHE A 237 26.42 14.84 -11.63
C PHE A 237 26.26 16.36 -11.63
N ILE A 238 26.48 17.00 -10.46
CA ILE A 238 26.47 18.46 -10.29
C ILE A 238 27.73 19.08 -10.94
N LEU A 239 28.89 18.43 -10.79
CA LEU A 239 30.17 18.90 -11.36
C LEU A 239 30.30 18.67 -12.88
N GLY A 240 29.63 17.66 -13.45
CA GLY A 240 29.64 17.41 -14.90
C GLY A 240 28.87 18.46 -15.72
N PHE A 241 27.94 19.18 -15.09
CA PHE A 241 27.13 20.21 -15.76
C PHE A 241 27.67 21.64 -15.57
N SER A 242 28.59 21.84 -14.61
CA SER A 242 29.23 23.13 -14.35
C SER A 242 30.25 23.59 -15.40
N LEU A 243 30.44 22.84 -16.50
CA LEU A 243 31.30 23.24 -17.61
C LEU A 243 30.56 23.91 -18.79
N GLY A 244 29.23 24.13 -18.73
CA GLY A 244 28.51 24.70 -19.88
C GLY A 244 27.32 25.62 -19.61
N VAL A 245 26.71 25.61 -18.43
CA VAL A 245 25.58 26.52 -18.12
C VAL A 245 25.67 26.90 -16.66
N THR A 246 25.54 28.18 -16.35
CA THR A 246 25.34 28.69 -14.99
C THR A 246 24.10 28.01 -14.37
N ALA A 247 24.32 26.89 -13.69
CA ALA A 247 23.30 26.12 -13.02
C ALA A 247 22.83 26.88 -11.77
N THR A 248 21.91 27.83 -11.97
CA THR A 248 21.09 28.30 -10.87
C THR A 248 20.04 27.22 -10.58
N ALA A 249 19.67 27.03 -9.31
CA ALA A 249 18.64 26.07 -8.89
C ALA A 249 17.32 26.24 -9.69
N ALA A 250 17.06 27.45 -10.21
CA ALA A 250 15.95 27.78 -11.09
C ALA A 250 15.98 27.02 -12.44
N SER A 251 17.16 26.77 -13.04
CA SER A 251 17.30 26.10 -14.33
C SER A 251 16.91 24.62 -14.26
N SER A 252 17.33 23.94 -13.19
CA SER A 252 16.95 22.55 -12.90
C SER A 252 15.45 22.44 -12.58
N PHE A 253 14.90 23.44 -11.88
CA PHE A 253 13.46 23.54 -11.59
C PHE A 253 12.62 23.75 -12.85
N LEU A 254 13.13 24.52 -13.82
CA LEU A 254 12.46 24.78 -15.10
C LEU A 254 12.44 23.54 -16.01
N PHE A 255 13.56 22.81 -16.07
CA PHE A 255 13.66 21.56 -16.84
C PHE A 255 12.76 20.46 -16.26
N TYR A 256 12.69 20.37 -14.93
CA TYR A 256 11.75 19.50 -14.22
C TYR A 256 10.28 19.89 -14.48
N ARG A 257 9.95 21.20 -14.46
CA ARG A 257 8.62 21.70 -14.84
C ARG A 257 8.21 21.32 -16.26
N LEU A 258 9.15 21.31 -17.21
CA LEU A 258 8.89 20.94 -18.61
C LEU A 258 8.58 19.45 -18.74
N LEU A 259 9.21 18.58 -17.94
CA LEU A 259 8.90 17.15 -17.89
C LEU A 259 7.58 16.86 -17.16
N SER A 260 7.26 17.59 -16.09
CA SER A 260 6.02 17.42 -15.31
C SER A 260 4.77 18.03 -15.96
N SER A 261 4.92 18.74 -17.09
CA SER A 261 3.81 19.45 -17.76
C SER A 261 2.99 18.60 -18.73
N ARG A 262 3.44 17.39 -19.08
CA ARG A 262 2.63 16.44 -19.87
C ARG A 262 1.79 15.57 -18.93
N ILE A 263 0.48 15.80 -18.94
CA ILE A 263 -0.52 14.90 -18.35
C ILE A 263 -0.26 13.51 -18.91
N THR A 264 0.40 12.65 -18.14
CA THR A 264 0.72 11.30 -18.58
C THR A 264 -0.39 10.40 -18.06
N MET A 265 -1.42 10.21 -18.88
CA MET A 265 -2.45 9.19 -18.71
C MET A 265 -1.83 7.84 -18.29
N GLY A 266 -2.62 6.97 -17.67
CA GLY A 266 -2.20 5.59 -17.41
C GLY A 266 -1.59 4.96 -18.66
N LYS A 267 -0.35 4.48 -18.58
CA LYS A 267 0.35 3.82 -19.69
C LYS A 267 0.63 2.37 -19.35
N PHE A 268 0.47 1.51 -20.35
CA PHE A 268 0.85 0.12 -20.27
C PHE A 268 2.08 -0.15 -21.14
N TYR A 269 2.93 -1.05 -20.64
CA TYR A 269 4.11 -1.55 -21.31
C TYR A 269 4.15 -3.07 -21.16
N ASP A 270 4.71 -3.77 -22.14
CA ASP A 270 4.86 -5.22 -22.06
C ASP A 270 6.10 -5.62 -21.23
N GLU A 271 7.07 -4.71 -21.10
CA GLU A 271 8.29 -4.88 -20.29
C GLU A 271 8.50 -3.69 -19.35
N ILE A 272 9.36 -3.85 -18.33
CA ILE A 272 9.73 -2.80 -17.37
C ILE A 272 10.64 -1.79 -18.06
N PRO A 273 10.18 -0.55 -18.32
CA PRO A 273 11.03 0.46 -18.95
C PRO A 273 12.19 0.87 -18.02
N GLY A 274 13.34 1.24 -18.58
CA GLY A 274 14.52 1.60 -17.79
C GLY A 274 14.28 2.72 -16.76
N TYR A 275 13.43 3.71 -17.09
CA TYR A 275 13.07 4.77 -16.13
C TYR A 275 12.21 4.24 -14.96
N VAL A 276 11.39 3.21 -15.19
CA VAL A 276 10.61 2.53 -14.15
C VAL A 276 11.54 1.73 -13.25
N MET A 277 12.53 1.02 -13.81
CA MET A 277 13.55 0.35 -13.00
C MET A 277 14.29 1.33 -12.08
N ALA A 278 14.66 2.50 -12.61
CA ALA A 278 15.32 3.55 -11.82
C ALA A 278 14.42 4.12 -10.73
N MET A 279 13.10 4.21 -10.96
CA MET A 279 12.12 4.62 -9.94
C MET A 279 11.97 3.55 -8.85
N ILE A 280 11.84 2.27 -9.23
CA ILE A 280 11.68 1.14 -8.31
C ILE A 280 12.87 1.05 -7.35
N LYS A 281 14.10 1.21 -7.84
CA LYS A 281 15.33 1.18 -7.02
C LYS A 281 15.39 2.24 -5.93
N LYS A 282 14.59 3.31 -6.03
CA LYS A 282 14.51 4.38 -5.02
C LYS A 282 13.45 4.11 -3.95
N GLN A 283 12.63 3.08 -4.11
CA GLN A 283 11.53 2.80 -3.18
C GLN A 283 12.04 1.99 -1.99
N HIS A 284 11.63 2.40 -0.79
CA HIS A 284 11.95 1.69 0.46
C HIS A 284 10.95 0.57 0.80
N MET A 285 9.84 0.51 0.08
CA MET A 285 8.82 -0.51 0.26
C MET A 285 7.97 -0.71 -1.00
N PHE A 286 7.25 -1.82 -1.03
CA PHE A 286 6.29 -2.17 -2.08
C PHE A 286 5.12 -2.95 -1.50
N TRP A 287 4.06 -3.10 -2.29
CA TRP A 287 2.91 -3.93 -1.93
C TRP A 287 2.74 -5.07 -2.90
N VAL A 288 2.32 -6.21 -2.38
CA VAL A 288 2.07 -7.44 -3.12
C VAL A 288 0.59 -7.75 -3.01
N ALA A 289 -0.09 -7.93 -4.13
CA ALA A 289 -1.44 -8.47 -4.17
C ALA A 289 -1.48 -9.80 -4.92
N THR A 290 -2.21 -10.75 -4.37
CA THR A 290 -2.48 -12.08 -4.96
C THR A 290 -3.91 -12.47 -4.61
N ALA A 291 -4.54 -13.38 -5.36
CA ALA A 291 -5.88 -13.81 -5.04
C ALA A 291 -6.12 -15.28 -5.43
N PRO A 292 -6.90 -16.02 -4.64
CA PRO A 292 -7.35 -17.34 -5.04
C PRO A 292 -8.43 -17.24 -6.12
N LEU A 293 -8.69 -18.34 -6.81
CA LEU A 293 -9.72 -18.43 -7.85
C LEU A 293 -11.14 -18.51 -7.27
N SER A 294 -11.29 -19.04 -6.05
CA SER A 294 -12.58 -19.14 -5.37
C SER A 294 -13.23 -17.77 -5.18
N ALA A 295 -14.52 -17.66 -5.51
CA ALA A 295 -15.32 -16.47 -5.26
C ALA A 295 -15.53 -16.18 -3.77
N GLU A 296 -15.33 -17.18 -2.90
CA GLU A 296 -15.35 -17.03 -1.43
C GLU A 296 -13.96 -16.81 -0.83
N GLY A 297 -12.89 -17.01 -1.60
CA GLY A 297 -11.52 -16.82 -1.12
C GLY A 297 -11.13 -15.35 -1.04
N HIS A 298 -10.20 -15.03 -0.14
CA HIS A 298 -9.83 -13.64 0.17
C HIS A 298 -8.76 -13.10 -0.78
N VAL A 299 -9.00 -11.92 -1.34
CA VAL A 299 -7.96 -11.18 -2.06
C VAL A 299 -6.90 -10.73 -1.04
N ASN A 300 -5.66 -11.14 -1.24
CA ASN A 300 -4.56 -10.76 -0.37
C ASN A 300 -3.90 -9.46 -0.85
N VAL A 301 -3.51 -8.63 0.10
CA VAL A 301 -2.63 -7.49 -0.12
C VAL A 301 -1.70 -7.33 1.08
N SER A 302 -0.41 -7.15 0.83
CA SER A 302 0.60 -7.08 1.90
C SER A 302 1.68 -6.07 1.56
N SER A 303 2.17 -5.36 2.57
CA SER A 303 3.32 -4.47 2.46
C SER A 303 4.63 -5.21 2.77
N LYS A 304 5.68 -4.87 2.03
CA LYS A 304 7.04 -5.40 2.16
C LYS A 304 8.01 -4.22 2.18
N GLY A 305 8.84 -4.10 3.22
CA GLY A 305 9.67 -2.90 3.43
C GLY A 305 10.99 -3.13 4.16
N VAL A 306 11.47 -4.38 4.19
CA VAL A 306 12.87 -4.64 4.57
C VAL A 306 13.76 -4.27 3.39
N GLU A 307 14.77 -3.45 3.66
CA GLU A 307 15.73 -2.99 2.67
C GLU A 307 16.46 -4.15 1.99
N GLY A 308 16.80 -3.98 0.70
CA GLY A 308 17.61 -4.96 -0.02
C GLY A 308 16.92 -6.29 -0.32
N THR A 309 15.59 -6.34 -0.22
CA THR A 309 14.81 -7.57 -0.49
C THR A 309 14.19 -7.64 -1.87
N PHE A 310 14.12 -6.55 -2.65
CA PHE A 310 13.55 -6.54 -3.99
C PHE A 310 14.64 -6.41 -5.05
N HIS A 311 14.62 -7.28 -6.05
CA HIS A 311 15.67 -7.41 -7.06
C HIS A 311 15.08 -7.44 -8.47
N ILE A 312 15.71 -6.70 -9.38
CA ILE A 312 15.39 -6.70 -10.82
C ILE A 312 16.50 -7.49 -11.52
N ILE A 313 16.14 -8.57 -12.23
CA ILE A 313 17.09 -9.35 -13.04
C ILE A 313 17.21 -8.72 -14.42
N ASP A 314 16.08 -8.49 -15.08
CA ASP A 314 15.99 -7.91 -16.43
C ASP A 314 14.66 -7.15 -16.62
N SER A 315 14.28 -6.83 -17.86
CA SER A 315 13.04 -6.09 -18.17
C SER A 315 11.75 -6.88 -17.97
N HIS A 316 11.80 -8.18 -17.75
CA HIS A 316 10.64 -9.04 -17.54
C HIS A 316 10.72 -9.84 -16.23
N THR A 317 11.86 -9.87 -15.56
CA THR A 317 12.06 -10.76 -14.41
C THR A 317 12.47 -9.97 -13.18
N VAL A 318 11.69 -10.12 -12.12
CA VAL A 318 11.99 -9.58 -10.79
C VAL A 318 11.81 -10.67 -9.74
N TRP A 319 12.45 -10.53 -8.59
CA TRP A 319 12.16 -11.36 -7.44
C TRP A 319 12.25 -10.58 -6.15
N TYR A 320 11.63 -11.10 -5.10
CA TYR A 320 11.88 -10.60 -3.75
C TYR A 320 12.08 -11.70 -2.74
N GLU A 321 12.90 -11.40 -1.73
CA GLU A 321 13.14 -12.23 -0.56
C GLU A 321 11.90 -12.16 0.36
N ASP A 322 11.11 -13.25 0.42
CA ASP A 322 9.97 -13.32 1.31
C ASP A 322 10.43 -13.69 2.71
N LEU A 323 10.26 -12.73 3.62
CA LEU A 323 10.59 -12.88 5.03
C LEU A 323 9.39 -13.41 5.83
N SER A 324 9.70 -14.13 6.89
CA SER A 324 8.76 -14.82 7.76
C SER A 324 7.76 -13.87 8.39
N GLY A 325 6.50 -13.96 7.93
CA GLY A 325 5.38 -13.23 8.48
C GLY A 325 4.35 -14.15 9.13
N SER A 326 3.23 -13.57 9.55
CA SER A 326 2.12 -14.30 10.13
C SER A 326 1.20 -15.00 9.12
N GLY A 327 1.39 -14.75 7.82
CA GLY A 327 0.57 -15.31 6.74
C GLY A 327 1.44 -15.91 5.63
N VAL A 328 0.80 -16.65 4.73
CA VAL A 328 1.42 -17.37 3.61
C VAL A 328 0.57 -17.31 2.32
N GLU A 329 -0.28 -16.30 2.24
CA GLU A 329 -1.28 -16.12 1.19
C GLU A 329 -0.62 -15.99 -0.19
N THR A 330 0.49 -15.24 -0.30
CA THR A 330 1.23 -15.14 -1.56
C THR A 330 1.65 -16.51 -2.07
N ILE A 331 2.38 -17.30 -1.27
CA ILE A 331 2.85 -18.64 -1.67
C ILE A 331 1.66 -19.54 -2.03
N SER A 332 0.59 -19.49 -1.25
CA SER A 332 -0.59 -20.33 -1.47
C SER A 332 -1.31 -19.99 -2.77
N HIS A 333 -1.51 -18.71 -3.07
CA HIS A 333 -2.14 -18.25 -4.31
C HIS A 333 -1.23 -18.49 -5.52
N LEU A 334 0.09 -18.31 -5.37
CA LEU A 334 1.05 -18.61 -6.43
C LEU A 334 1.06 -20.11 -6.76
N ARG A 335 0.97 -20.97 -5.75
CA ARG A 335 0.85 -22.42 -5.93
C ARG A 335 -0.43 -22.79 -6.69
N GLU A 336 -1.55 -22.13 -6.39
CA GLU A 336 -2.84 -22.39 -7.05
C GLU A 336 -2.86 -21.88 -8.50
N ASN A 337 -2.49 -20.63 -8.73
CA ASN A 337 -2.76 -19.95 -10.00
C ASN A 337 -1.66 -18.98 -10.48
N GLY A 338 -0.62 -18.74 -9.67
CA GLY A 338 0.51 -17.91 -10.06
C GLY A 338 0.24 -16.40 -10.19
N ARG A 339 -0.98 -15.90 -9.99
CA ARG A 339 -1.30 -14.48 -10.22
C ARG A 339 -0.73 -13.59 -9.13
N ILE A 340 -0.01 -12.55 -9.53
CA ILE A 340 0.60 -11.58 -8.61
C ILE A 340 0.68 -10.20 -9.24
N THR A 341 0.56 -9.17 -8.39
CA THR A 341 0.81 -7.78 -8.78
C THR A 341 1.63 -7.08 -7.71
N ILE A 342 2.70 -6.42 -8.15
CA ILE A 342 3.54 -5.57 -7.28
C ILE A 342 3.19 -4.11 -7.52
N LEU A 343 2.93 -3.36 -6.45
CA LEU A 343 2.68 -1.93 -6.50
C LEU A 343 3.85 -1.16 -5.88
N PHE A 344 4.23 -0.06 -6.52
CA PHE A 344 5.11 0.96 -5.99
C PHE A 344 4.41 2.32 -5.99
N ASN A 345 4.65 3.09 -4.93
CA ASN A 345 4.08 4.42 -4.72
C ASN A 345 5.20 5.44 -4.54
N ALA A 346 5.23 6.51 -5.34
CA ALA A 346 6.11 7.64 -5.10
C ALA A 346 5.56 8.53 -3.98
N PHE A 347 6.06 8.28 -2.77
CA PHE A 347 5.82 9.12 -1.59
C PHE A 347 6.62 10.42 -1.60
N GLU A 348 7.77 10.40 -2.26
CA GLU A 348 8.64 11.56 -2.41
C GLU A 348 8.74 12.02 -3.87
N GLY A 349 8.91 13.32 -4.07
CA GLY A 349 9.09 13.92 -5.38
C GLY A 349 7.82 13.82 -6.27
N PRO A 350 7.99 13.69 -7.60
CA PRO A 350 6.86 13.69 -8.52
C PRO A 350 5.95 12.47 -8.27
N PRO A 351 4.63 12.67 -8.31
CA PRO A 351 3.67 11.60 -8.07
C PRO A 351 3.76 10.54 -9.16
N SER A 352 3.79 9.28 -8.75
CA SER A 352 3.83 8.12 -9.64
C SER A 352 3.36 6.87 -8.92
N ILE A 353 2.60 6.05 -9.63
CA ILE A 353 2.23 4.70 -9.22
C ILE A 353 2.68 3.75 -10.33
N VAL A 354 3.38 2.68 -9.96
CA VAL A 354 3.79 1.60 -10.87
C VAL A 354 3.18 0.30 -10.39
N ARG A 355 2.58 -0.46 -11.31
CA ARG A 355 2.12 -1.83 -11.11
C ARG A 355 2.90 -2.76 -12.02
N LEU A 356 3.50 -3.80 -11.45
CA LEU A 356 4.07 -4.92 -12.20
C LEU A 356 3.07 -6.06 -12.12
N PHE A 357 2.45 -6.39 -13.24
CA PHE A 357 1.57 -7.55 -13.36
C PHE A 357 2.39 -8.73 -13.87
N GLY A 358 2.27 -9.87 -13.20
CA GLY A 358 3.08 -11.03 -13.55
C GLY A 358 2.51 -12.37 -13.14
N ARG A 359 3.27 -13.41 -13.47
CA ARG A 359 3.12 -14.78 -12.97
C ARG A 359 4.27 -15.09 -12.01
N GLY A 360 3.91 -15.50 -10.80
CA GLY A 360 4.86 -15.80 -9.75
C GLY A 360 5.11 -17.30 -9.57
N LYS A 361 6.35 -17.64 -9.26
CA LYS A 361 6.79 -18.91 -8.69
C LYS A 361 7.50 -18.63 -7.37
N PHE A 362 7.68 -19.66 -6.56
CA PHE A 362 8.43 -19.53 -5.32
C PHE A 362 9.40 -20.68 -5.13
N TYR A 363 10.51 -20.39 -4.44
CA TYR A 363 11.55 -21.34 -4.08
C TYR A 363 11.75 -21.25 -2.58
N GLU A 364 11.44 -22.32 -1.85
CA GLU A 364 11.50 -22.31 -0.38
C GLU A 364 12.95 -22.42 0.13
N PHE A 365 13.18 -21.97 1.36
CA PHE A 365 14.47 -22.10 2.02
C PHE A 365 15.00 -23.53 1.94
N GLY A 366 16.25 -23.70 1.49
CA GLY A 366 16.90 -25.00 1.32
C GLY A 366 16.77 -25.66 -0.04
N THR A 367 15.95 -25.14 -0.96
CA THR A 367 15.95 -25.66 -2.32
C THR A 367 17.18 -25.15 -3.11
N PRO A 368 17.65 -25.89 -4.13
CA PRO A 368 18.76 -25.43 -4.96
C PRO A 368 18.52 -24.06 -5.60
N GLU A 369 17.30 -23.77 -6.04
CA GLU A 369 16.91 -22.49 -6.68
C GLU A 369 16.96 -21.33 -5.68
N TYR A 370 16.52 -21.55 -4.45
CA TYR A 370 16.64 -20.57 -3.37
C TYR A 370 18.12 -20.26 -3.08
N ASN A 371 18.94 -21.30 -2.91
CA ASN A 371 20.36 -21.18 -2.58
C ASN A 371 21.20 -20.55 -3.71
N ALA A 372 20.76 -20.69 -4.97
CA ALA A 372 21.40 -20.04 -6.12
C ALA A 372 21.21 -18.51 -6.11
N LEU A 373 20.09 -18.02 -5.57
CA LEU A 373 19.77 -16.59 -5.54
C LEU A 373 20.19 -15.91 -4.23
N ILE A 374 20.00 -16.59 -3.10
CA ILE A 374 20.27 -16.06 -1.77
C ILE A 374 21.39 -16.84 -1.12
N ARG A 375 22.60 -16.26 -1.14
CA ARG A 375 23.75 -16.84 -0.45
C ARG A 375 23.61 -16.72 1.07
N PRO A 376 24.11 -17.68 1.86
CA PRO A 376 23.98 -17.66 3.32
C PRO A 376 24.48 -16.38 4.00
N GLU A 377 25.51 -15.73 3.43
CA GLU A 377 26.15 -14.54 3.98
C GLU A 377 25.26 -13.28 3.83
N THR A 378 24.53 -13.20 2.73
CA THR A 378 23.64 -12.07 2.38
C THR A 378 22.19 -12.30 2.80
N ARG A 379 21.82 -13.52 3.21
CA ARG A 379 20.46 -13.86 3.63
C ARG A 379 20.01 -13.04 4.85
N HIS A 380 18.80 -12.52 4.78
CA HIS A 380 18.16 -11.90 5.93
C HIS A 380 17.60 -12.97 6.89
N PRO A 381 17.70 -12.78 8.23
CA PRO A 381 16.98 -13.62 9.16
C PRO A 381 15.49 -13.67 8.82
N GLY A 382 14.89 -14.85 8.90
CA GLY A 382 13.49 -15.05 8.57
C GLY A 382 13.23 -15.27 7.09
N SER A 383 14.24 -15.22 6.23
CA SER A 383 14.07 -15.54 4.81
C SER A 383 13.61 -16.98 4.64
N ARG A 384 12.40 -17.13 4.11
CA ARG A 384 11.69 -18.42 4.02
C ARG A 384 11.47 -18.88 2.58
N ALA A 385 11.46 -17.94 1.64
CA ALA A 385 11.34 -18.22 0.22
C ALA A 385 11.85 -17.06 -0.64
N VAL A 386 12.22 -17.37 -1.88
CA VAL A 386 12.28 -16.40 -2.98
C VAL A 386 10.93 -16.42 -3.68
N ILE A 387 10.37 -15.24 -3.96
CA ILE A 387 9.22 -15.11 -4.87
C ILE A 387 9.74 -14.55 -6.19
N MET A 388 9.81 -15.41 -7.21
CA MET A 388 10.23 -15.06 -8.57
C MET A 388 9.02 -14.67 -9.39
N ILE A 389 9.08 -13.57 -10.14
CA ILE A 389 7.96 -13.01 -10.88
C ILE A 389 8.40 -12.74 -12.32
N GLU A 390 7.71 -13.39 -13.25
CA GLU A 390 7.76 -13.06 -14.67
C GLU A 390 6.68 -12.00 -14.94
N VAL A 391 7.12 -10.78 -15.18
CA VAL A 391 6.31 -9.60 -15.47
C VAL A 391 5.92 -9.63 -16.94
N HIS A 392 4.62 -9.69 -17.19
CA HIS A 392 4.06 -9.68 -18.54
C HIS A 392 3.38 -8.34 -18.91
N LYS A 393 3.19 -7.45 -17.93
CA LYS A 393 2.63 -6.12 -18.16
C LYS A 393 3.01 -5.15 -17.05
N VAL A 394 3.29 -3.90 -17.40
CA VAL A 394 3.58 -2.81 -16.47
C VAL A 394 2.57 -1.70 -16.66
N GLY A 395 1.90 -1.29 -15.59
CA GLY A 395 0.98 -0.16 -15.57
C GLY A 395 1.58 1.02 -14.81
N THR A 396 1.78 2.16 -15.46
CA THR A 396 2.18 3.42 -14.80
C THR A 396 0.99 4.38 -14.74
N SER A 397 0.77 5.05 -13.61
CA SER A 397 -0.32 6.04 -13.46
C SER A 397 0.13 7.25 -12.62
N CYS A 398 -0.59 8.36 -12.73
CA CYS A 398 -0.11 9.67 -12.28
C CYS A 398 0.11 9.82 -10.77
N GLY A 399 -0.50 8.99 -9.92
CA GLY A 399 -0.30 9.03 -8.46
C GLY A 399 -0.77 10.32 -7.75
N TYR A 400 -1.61 11.15 -8.39
CA TYR A 400 -2.00 12.48 -7.88
C TYR A 400 -2.78 12.48 -6.56
N ALA A 401 -3.26 11.32 -6.09
CA ALA A 401 -3.93 11.15 -4.80
C ALA A 401 -3.00 10.54 -3.72
N VAL A 402 -1.76 10.20 -4.05
CA VAL A 402 -0.81 9.64 -3.08
C VAL A 402 -0.24 10.81 -2.27
N PRO A 403 -0.35 10.83 -0.93
CA PRO A 403 0.18 11.95 -0.14
C PRO A 403 1.70 12.05 -0.19
N PHE A 404 2.23 13.19 0.25
CA PHE A 404 3.66 13.35 0.51
C PHE A 404 4.01 12.75 1.87
N TYR A 405 5.00 11.86 1.85
CA TYR A 405 5.63 11.32 3.04
C TYR A 405 7.15 11.50 2.93
N GLU A 406 7.82 11.72 4.06
CA GLU A 406 9.28 11.73 4.14
C GLU A 406 9.75 10.42 4.78
N PHE A 407 10.65 9.69 4.11
CA PHE A 407 11.27 8.50 4.67
C PHE A 407 12.17 8.85 5.86
N LYS A 408 12.07 8.08 6.94
CA LYS A 408 12.89 8.29 8.14
C LYS A 408 13.90 7.18 8.36
N SER A 409 13.42 5.94 8.40
CA SER A 409 14.27 4.77 8.61
C SER A 409 13.50 3.48 8.36
N HIS A 410 14.23 2.41 8.06
CA HIS A 410 13.69 1.06 8.06
C HIS A 410 13.48 0.56 9.49
N ARG A 411 12.45 -0.27 9.69
CA ARG A 411 12.25 -1.03 10.93
C ARG A 411 13.10 -2.30 10.92
N THR A 412 13.74 -2.62 12.04
CA THR A 412 14.60 -3.79 12.22
C THR A 412 13.91 -4.91 13.00
N ARG A 413 12.78 -4.62 13.65
CA ARG A 413 12.07 -5.55 14.56
C ARG A 413 11.70 -6.89 13.92
N LEU A 414 11.46 -6.94 12.60
CA LEU A 414 11.20 -8.22 11.91
C LEU A 414 12.45 -9.10 11.88
N LEU A 415 13.60 -8.48 11.60
CA LEU A 415 14.89 -9.16 11.53
C LEU A 415 15.34 -9.61 12.92
N GLU A 416 15.11 -8.78 13.95
CA GLU A 416 15.35 -9.15 15.35
C GLU A 416 14.51 -10.35 15.79
N PHE A 417 13.20 -10.31 15.49
CA PHE A 417 12.27 -11.41 15.78
C PHE A 417 12.75 -12.71 15.14
N ALA A 418 13.10 -12.67 13.86
CA ALA A 418 13.52 -13.87 13.14
C ALA A 418 14.90 -14.36 13.57
N ALA A 419 15.88 -13.46 13.78
CA ALA A 419 17.21 -13.81 14.26
C ALA A 419 17.17 -14.51 15.62
N LYS A 420 16.30 -14.05 16.54
CA LYS A 420 16.10 -14.71 17.83
C LYS A 420 15.58 -16.14 17.69
N ARG A 421 14.66 -16.39 16.76
CA ARG A 421 14.11 -17.73 16.51
C ARG A 421 15.11 -18.65 15.83
N GLU A 422 15.86 -18.14 14.87
CA GLU A 422 16.93 -18.88 14.21
C GLU A 422 18.07 -19.23 15.18
N LEU A 423 18.38 -18.36 16.15
CA LEU A 423 19.35 -18.66 17.19
C LEU A 423 18.95 -19.89 18.01
N ALA A 424 17.66 -20.05 18.33
CA ALA A 424 17.17 -21.22 19.03
C ALA A 424 17.34 -22.51 18.20
N ASP A 425 17.08 -22.45 16.89
CA ASP A 425 17.34 -23.58 15.98
C ASP A 425 18.84 -23.92 15.92
N ILE A 426 19.72 -22.90 15.84
CA ILE A 426 21.18 -23.08 15.82
C ILE A 426 21.68 -23.73 17.12
N GLU A 427 21.24 -23.24 18.27
CA GLU A 427 21.63 -23.77 19.58
C GLU A 427 21.20 -25.23 19.76
N ALA A 428 19.99 -25.58 19.27
CA ALA A 428 19.50 -26.95 19.28
C ALA A 428 20.34 -27.87 18.37
N GLU A 429 20.62 -27.44 17.14
CA GLU A 429 21.47 -28.17 16.19
C GLU A 429 22.92 -28.35 16.69
N GLU A 430 23.45 -27.39 17.45
CA GLU A 430 24.79 -27.47 18.04
C GLU A 430 24.86 -28.41 19.25
N ALA A 431 23.78 -28.50 20.04
CA ALA A 431 23.68 -29.33 21.24
C ALA A 431 23.58 -30.83 20.92
N ASP A 432 22.90 -31.19 19.83
CA ASP A 432 22.80 -32.58 19.38
C ASP A 432 23.21 -32.73 17.91
N ARG A 433 24.52 -32.94 17.71
CA ARG A 433 25.12 -33.14 16.38
C ARG A 433 24.94 -34.56 15.83
N SER A 434 24.27 -35.45 16.58
CA SER A 434 24.14 -36.87 16.24
C SER A 434 22.91 -37.19 15.40
N VAL A 435 21.95 -36.27 15.30
CA VAL A 435 20.67 -36.47 14.61
C VAL A 435 20.79 -36.17 13.12
N CYS A 436 20.28 -37.05 12.27
CA CYS A 436 20.25 -36.88 10.81
C CYS A 436 19.26 -35.78 10.36
N GLU A 437 18.28 -35.45 11.19
CA GLU A 437 17.33 -34.35 10.97
C GLU A 437 17.57 -33.21 11.97
N PRO A 438 17.43 -31.94 11.58
CA PRO A 438 17.58 -30.82 12.50
C PRO A 438 16.57 -30.93 13.66
N PRO A 439 17.00 -30.80 14.93
CA PRO A 439 16.08 -30.81 16.06
C PRO A 439 15.06 -29.67 15.93
N ARG A 440 13.80 -29.97 16.24
CA ARG A 440 12.73 -28.96 16.29
C ARG A 440 12.57 -28.44 17.71
N VAL A 441 12.61 -27.12 17.85
CA VAL A 441 12.37 -26.42 19.11
C VAL A 441 11.16 -25.49 18.99
N ASP A 442 10.35 -25.42 20.04
CA ASP A 442 9.09 -24.66 20.06
C ASP A 442 9.25 -23.17 19.72
N ASN A 443 10.36 -22.58 20.15
CA ASN A 443 10.70 -21.18 19.87
C ASN A 443 11.52 -21.00 18.58
N GLY A 444 11.78 -22.08 17.84
CA GLY A 444 12.50 -22.10 16.57
C GLY A 444 11.74 -21.42 15.44
N LEU A 445 12.44 -21.09 14.36
CA LEU A 445 11.86 -20.52 13.14
C LEU A 445 11.23 -21.62 12.27
N LYS A 446 11.88 -22.78 12.15
CA LYS A 446 11.32 -23.92 11.38
C LYS A 446 9.99 -24.40 11.99
N GLN A 447 9.90 -24.47 13.32
CA GLN A 447 8.65 -24.79 14.02
C GLN A 447 7.58 -23.70 13.81
N TYR A 448 7.98 -22.42 13.86
CA TYR A 448 7.07 -21.32 13.55
C TYR A 448 6.45 -21.43 12.15
N TRP A 449 7.22 -21.85 11.14
CA TRP A 449 6.71 -22.07 9.78
C TRP A 449 5.67 -23.18 9.72
N VAL A 450 5.85 -24.26 10.47
CA VAL A 450 4.89 -25.38 10.53
C VAL A 450 3.54 -24.90 11.06
N GLU A 451 3.58 -24.13 12.13
CA GLU A 451 2.40 -23.64 12.83
C GLU A 451 1.67 -22.53 12.08
N ASN A 452 2.39 -21.65 11.38
CA ASN A 452 1.84 -20.39 10.88
C ASN A 452 1.85 -20.27 9.36
N ASN A 453 2.60 -21.09 8.63
CA ASN A 453 2.87 -20.87 7.20
C ASN A 453 2.62 -22.10 6.31
N THR A 454 2.03 -23.17 6.83
CA THR A 454 1.68 -24.35 6.02
C THR A 454 0.34 -24.22 5.30
N GLN A 455 -0.52 -23.29 5.72
CA GLN A 455 -1.83 -23.04 5.09
C GLN A 455 -2.18 -21.55 5.12
N SER A 456 -2.90 -21.07 4.10
CA SER A 456 -3.50 -19.73 4.07
C SER A 456 -4.73 -19.64 4.97
N ILE A 457 -5.26 -18.43 5.14
CA ILE A 457 -6.54 -18.20 5.84
C ILE A 457 -7.74 -18.88 5.18
N ASP A 458 -7.61 -19.22 3.89
CA ASP A 458 -8.61 -19.93 3.09
C ASP A 458 -8.38 -21.45 3.07
N GLY A 459 -7.42 -21.95 3.84
CA GLY A 459 -7.06 -23.38 3.88
C GLY A 459 -6.26 -23.85 2.66
N LEU A 460 -5.78 -22.93 1.81
CA LEU A 460 -4.95 -23.30 0.67
C LEU A 460 -3.53 -23.71 1.12
N PRO A 461 -2.90 -24.72 0.49
CA PRO A 461 -1.55 -25.16 0.87
C PRO A 461 -0.50 -24.04 0.71
N GLY A 462 0.18 -23.73 1.82
CA GLY A 462 1.32 -22.80 1.92
C GLY A 462 2.67 -23.52 1.83
N MET A 463 3.65 -23.16 2.65
CA MET A 463 4.98 -23.77 2.65
C MET A 463 4.95 -25.29 2.85
N ALA A 464 5.78 -26.01 2.11
CA ALA A 464 5.82 -27.47 2.13
C ALA A 464 7.19 -28.06 2.49
N SER A 465 8.30 -27.41 2.16
CA SER A 465 9.65 -27.98 2.29
C SER A 465 10.58 -27.15 3.18
N GLY A 466 10.43 -25.83 3.25
CA GLY A 466 11.35 -24.96 3.98
C GLY A 466 11.47 -25.30 5.47
N GLN A 467 10.36 -25.69 6.10
CA GLN A 467 10.33 -26.14 7.49
C GLN A 467 10.98 -27.51 7.75
N HIS A 468 11.28 -28.26 6.69
CA HIS A 468 11.97 -29.56 6.75
C HIS A 468 13.39 -29.48 6.19
N SER A 469 13.85 -28.28 5.79
CA SER A 469 15.17 -28.08 5.23
C SER A 469 16.27 -28.48 6.22
N THR A 470 17.26 -29.22 5.73
CA THR A 470 18.49 -29.54 6.45
C THR A 470 19.51 -28.40 6.45
N ASP A 471 19.25 -27.33 5.69
CA ASP A 471 20.12 -26.17 5.67
C ASP A 471 20.11 -25.46 7.03
N LYS A 472 21.31 -25.06 7.45
CA LYS A 472 21.56 -24.43 8.74
C LYS A 472 21.44 -22.92 8.64
N PHE A 473 20.84 -22.30 9.66
CA PHE A 473 20.86 -20.85 9.77
C PHE A 473 22.28 -20.36 10.13
N ARG A 474 22.67 -19.21 9.54
CA ARG A 474 23.99 -18.57 9.75
C ARG A 474 23.89 -17.13 10.27
N THR A 475 22.88 -16.83 11.08
CA THR A 475 22.57 -15.46 11.54
C THR A 475 23.25 -15.02 12.83
N ARG A 476 24.09 -15.90 13.41
CA ARG A 476 24.83 -15.61 14.63
C ARG A 476 25.67 -14.32 14.49
N GLY A 477 25.61 -13.46 15.51
CA GLY A 477 26.41 -12.23 15.58
C GLY A 477 25.84 -11.02 14.85
N LYS A 478 24.68 -11.13 14.17
CA LYS A 478 24.00 -9.95 13.61
C LYS A 478 23.35 -9.14 14.73
N VAL A 479 23.81 -7.91 14.93
CA VAL A 479 23.21 -6.94 15.87
C VAL A 479 22.43 -5.92 15.08
N TYR A 480 21.15 -5.79 15.39
CA TYR A 480 20.26 -4.81 14.77
C TYR A 480 20.15 -3.60 15.68
N ARG A 481 20.14 -2.40 15.08
CA ARG A 481 19.82 -1.18 15.82
C ARG A 481 18.35 -1.23 16.17
N LYS A 482 18.04 -1.05 17.46
CA LYS A 482 16.67 -0.96 17.93
C LYS A 482 15.93 0.17 17.21
N ASP A 483 14.70 -0.10 16.80
CA ASP A 483 13.82 0.88 16.19
C ASP A 483 13.68 2.14 17.06
N ASP A 484 13.92 3.30 16.46
CA ASP A 484 13.67 4.59 17.11
C ASP A 484 12.19 4.94 17.00
N GLU A 485 11.39 4.37 17.90
CA GLU A 485 9.95 4.63 17.97
C GLU A 485 9.65 6.11 18.35
N SER A 486 10.65 6.91 18.79
CA SER A 486 10.48 8.33 19.10
C SER A 486 10.32 9.22 17.86
N VAL A 487 10.73 8.73 16.67
CA VAL A 487 10.40 9.35 15.37
C VAL A 487 8.87 9.52 15.22
N SER A 488 8.07 8.78 16.00
CA SER A 488 6.61 8.90 16.06
C SER A 488 6.01 9.85 17.10
N MET A 489 6.79 10.41 18.03
CA MET A 489 6.22 11.14 19.17
C MET A 489 5.87 12.60 18.90
N LYS A 490 6.34 13.21 17.81
CA LYS A 490 6.02 14.61 17.51
C LYS A 490 4.51 14.84 17.34
N GLY A 491 3.82 13.97 16.59
CA GLY A 491 2.36 14.05 16.43
C GLY A 491 1.58 13.69 17.70
N PHE A 492 2.09 12.78 18.54
CA PHE A 492 1.42 12.40 19.79
C PHE A 492 1.49 13.51 20.85
N LEU A 493 2.63 14.21 20.96
CA LEU A 493 2.80 15.34 21.88
C LEU A 493 1.97 16.56 21.47
N GLU A 494 1.76 16.78 20.17
CA GLU A 494 0.87 17.84 19.67
C GLU A 494 -0.63 17.51 19.86
N GLN A 495 -0.99 16.23 19.98
CA GLN A 495 -2.38 15.76 20.16
C GLN A 495 -2.79 15.53 21.63
N LEU A 496 -1.85 15.58 22.57
CA LEU A 496 -2.16 15.48 23.99
C LEU A 496 -2.81 16.79 24.46
N ASP A 497 -4.08 16.73 24.87
CA ASP A 497 -4.74 17.85 25.54
C ASP A 497 -3.88 18.26 26.75
N MET A 498 -3.46 19.53 26.78
CA MET A 498 -2.66 20.11 27.86
C MET A 498 -3.28 19.85 29.24
N ARG A 499 -4.61 19.68 29.33
CA ARG A 499 -5.31 19.29 30.57
C ARG A 499 -4.95 17.88 31.04
N PHE A 500 -4.76 16.93 30.13
CA PHE A 500 -4.37 15.56 30.45
C PHE A 500 -2.92 15.50 30.93
N VAL A 501 -2.03 16.26 30.29
CA VAL A 501 -0.61 16.37 30.68
C VAL A 501 -0.47 17.06 32.05
N LEU A 502 -1.24 18.13 32.30
CA LEU A 502 -1.29 18.77 33.61
C LEU A 502 -1.88 17.84 34.69
N GLY A 503 -2.96 17.12 34.37
CA GLY A 503 -3.58 16.17 35.29
C GLY A 503 -2.63 15.03 35.68
N PHE A 504 -1.90 14.47 34.71
CA PHE A 504 -0.91 13.41 34.95
C PHE A 504 0.27 13.92 35.77
N THR A 505 0.83 15.09 35.44
CA THR A 505 1.97 15.66 36.18
C THR A 505 1.58 16.08 37.60
N LEU A 506 0.39 16.66 37.81
CA LEU A 506 -0.14 16.95 39.15
C LEU A 506 -0.42 15.68 39.94
N GLY A 507 -0.93 14.62 39.30
CA GLY A 507 -1.16 13.32 39.93
C GLY A 507 0.13 12.63 40.40
N VAL A 508 1.17 12.65 39.56
CA VAL A 508 2.50 12.13 39.92
C VAL A 508 3.14 12.97 41.03
N ALA A 509 3.05 14.29 40.97
CA ALA A 509 3.56 15.18 42.01
C ALA A 509 2.82 15.01 43.35
N ALA A 510 1.50 14.86 43.34
CA ALA A 510 0.70 14.60 44.53
C ALA A 510 1.03 13.23 45.15
N THR A 511 1.27 12.21 44.32
CA THR A 511 1.66 10.87 44.78
C THR A 511 3.07 10.87 45.38
N ALA A 512 4.01 11.60 44.74
CA ALA A 512 5.36 11.77 45.27
C ALA A 512 5.37 12.56 46.60
N ALA A 513 4.56 13.62 46.70
CA ALA A 513 4.42 14.40 47.93
C ALA A 513 3.76 13.61 49.07
N SER A 514 2.75 12.80 48.76
CA SER A 514 2.10 11.90 49.72
C SER A 514 3.09 10.85 50.25
N ASN A 515 3.89 10.23 49.37
CA ASN A 515 4.92 9.27 49.77
C ASN A 515 6.04 9.92 50.61
N PHE A 516 6.40 11.17 50.32
CA PHE A 516 7.38 11.93 51.11
C PHE A 516 6.87 12.30 52.51
N LEU A 517 5.57 12.58 52.65
CA LEU A 517 4.91 12.84 53.94
C LEU A 517 4.73 11.56 54.77
N PHE A 518 4.51 10.40 54.13
CA PHE A 518 4.44 9.11 54.81
C PHE A 518 5.80 8.64 55.36
N TYR A 519 6.92 9.03 54.74
CA TYR A 519 8.28 8.69 55.21
C TYR A 519 8.80 9.56 56.35
N ARG A 520 8.04 10.58 56.77
CA ARG A 520 8.43 11.55 57.82
C ARG A 520 7.62 11.42 59.12
N ARG A 521 6.78 10.38 59.23
CA ARG A 521 6.21 9.88 60.49
C ARG A 521 6.85 8.55 60.83
#